data_AF-A0A6V7PTY9-F1
#
_entry.id   AF-A0A6V7PTY9-F1
#
_cell.length_a   1.000
_cell.length_b   1.000
_cell.length_c   1.000
_cell.angle_alpha   90.00
_cell.angle_beta   90.00
_cell.angle_gamma   90.00
#
_symmetry.space_group_name_H-M   'P 1'
#
loop_
_entity.id
_entity.type
_entity.pdbx_description
1 polymer ?
#
loop_
_entity_poly.entity_id
_entity_poly.type
_entity_poly.pdbx_seq_one_letter_code
_entity_poly.pdbx_strand_id
1 'polypeptide(L)'
;MVGAAAAGSNGAAFVLTHRTLLDPVMLSVALQRPVPAVTYSLSRVSELISPVRTVRLTRDRARDAETMRRLLAEGDLAVCPEGTTCREPYLLRFSPLFAELADAVEPAAVDARGGWVYGTTASGHKWLDPVVFLMNPAPAYRIAFLGRLPTEMTRASGWTAAEVANRVQRQLADALGFECTGLTRRDKYMILAGNEGVLGHRGSK
;
A
#
# COMPACT_ATOMS: atom_id res chain seq x y z
N MET A 1 29.48 -2.21 6.68
CA MET A 1 29.78 -3.64 6.50
C MET A 1 28.54 -4.27 5.89
N VAL A 2 28.53 -4.49 4.57
CA VAL A 2 27.35 -4.95 3.83
C VAL A 2 27.23 -6.46 4.02
N GLY A 3 26.16 -6.92 4.66
CA GLY A 3 25.85 -8.33 4.76
C GLY A 3 25.59 -8.91 3.37
N ALA A 4 26.35 -9.93 3.01
CA ALA A 4 26.19 -10.66 1.75
C ALA A 4 24.76 -11.22 1.66
N ALA A 5 24.06 -10.94 0.56
CA ALA A 5 22.84 -11.65 0.22
C ALA A 5 23.18 -13.13 0.03
N ALA A 6 22.61 -14.00 0.86
CA ALA A 6 22.75 -15.43 0.71
C ALA A 6 22.16 -15.85 -0.64
N ALA A 7 22.97 -16.51 -1.47
CA ALA A 7 22.52 -17.09 -2.72
C ALA A 7 21.41 -18.11 -2.46
N GLY A 8 20.20 -17.85 -2.96
CA GLY A 8 19.06 -18.78 -2.94
C GLY A 8 17.78 -18.31 -2.23
N SER A 9 17.75 -17.12 -1.63
CA SER A 9 16.52 -16.59 -1.02
C SER A 9 15.78 -15.64 -1.95
N ASN A 10 14.50 -15.92 -2.25
CA ASN A 10 13.58 -14.93 -2.81
C ASN A 10 13.57 -13.67 -1.94
N GLY A 11 13.35 -12.51 -2.54
CA GLY A 11 13.19 -11.25 -1.83
C GLY A 11 11.97 -11.25 -0.90
N ALA A 12 11.98 -10.33 0.06
CA ALA A 12 10.88 -10.13 0.99
C ALA A 12 9.81 -9.19 0.40
N ALA A 13 8.56 -9.48 0.71
CA ALA A 13 7.46 -8.55 0.49
C ALA A 13 7.36 -7.57 1.66
N PHE A 14 7.70 -6.30 1.41
CA PHE A 14 7.43 -5.20 2.33
C PHE A 14 5.97 -4.78 2.19
N VAL A 15 5.18 -5.00 3.24
CA VAL A 15 3.74 -4.75 3.23
C VAL A 15 3.44 -3.45 3.94
N LEU A 16 2.99 -2.46 3.17
CA LEU A 16 2.78 -1.09 3.61
C LEU A 16 1.29 -0.78 3.79
N THR A 17 0.95 0.02 4.79
CA THR A 17 -0.31 0.77 4.79
C THR A 17 -0.26 1.84 3.69
N HIS A 18 -1.37 2.11 3.03
CA HIS A 18 -1.38 2.96 1.86
C HIS A 18 -1.98 4.35 2.15
N ARG A 19 -1.16 5.36 2.43
CA ARG A 19 -1.62 6.72 2.81
C ARG A 19 -1.54 7.71 1.65
N THR A 20 -0.48 7.61 0.86
CA THR A 20 -0.16 8.51 -0.24
C THR A 20 0.48 7.74 -1.40
N LEU A 21 0.73 8.40 -2.52
CA LEU A 21 1.55 7.78 -3.58
C LEU A 21 3.05 7.75 -3.25
N LEU A 22 3.48 8.42 -2.18
CA LEU A 22 4.87 8.46 -1.74
C LEU A 22 5.28 7.25 -0.90
N ASP A 23 4.34 6.42 -0.43
CA ASP A 23 4.67 5.34 0.51
C ASP A 23 5.80 4.41 0.05
N PRO A 24 5.82 3.93 -1.21
CA PRO A 24 6.92 3.08 -1.68
C PRO A 24 8.23 3.84 -1.90
N VAL A 25 8.16 5.15 -2.20
CA VAL A 25 9.33 6.02 -2.28
C VAL A 25 9.96 6.17 -0.91
N MET A 26 9.15 6.48 0.09
CA MET A 26 9.61 6.68 1.46
C MET A 26 10.14 5.37 2.06
N LEU A 27 9.58 4.21 1.69
CA LEU A 27 10.17 2.91 2.03
C LEU A 27 11.58 2.78 1.47
N SER A 28 11.78 3.08 0.18
CA SER A 28 13.11 2.98 -0.45
C SER A 28 14.12 3.95 0.17
N VAL A 29 13.66 5.16 0.54
CA VAL A 29 14.47 6.11 1.30
C VAL A 29 14.82 5.54 2.68
N ALA A 30 13.85 5.02 3.44
CA ALA A 30 14.11 4.46 4.76
C ALA A 30 15.09 3.27 4.72
N LEU A 31 15.01 2.43 3.67
CA LEU A 31 15.91 1.30 3.45
C LEU A 31 17.24 1.68 2.80
N GLN A 32 17.40 2.94 2.35
CA GLN A 32 18.57 3.44 1.62
C GLN A 32 18.92 2.60 0.38
N ARG A 33 17.91 2.02 -0.27
CA ARG A 33 18.03 1.23 -1.51
C ARG A 33 16.72 1.21 -2.28
N PRO A 34 16.75 1.11 -3.62
CA PRO A 34 15.53 1.06 -4.42
C PRO A 34 14.77 -0.26 -4.16
N VAL A 35 13.48 -0.15 -3.83
CA VAL A 35 12.56 -1.29 -3.74
C VAL A 35 11.44 -1.08 -4.76
N PRO A 36 11.30 -1.94 -5.78
CA PRO A 36 10.19 -1.89 -6.71
C PRO A 36 8.85 -1.98 -5.99
N ALA A 37 7.83 -1.30 -6.51
CA ALA A 37 6.50 -1.26 -5.91
C ALA A 37 5.42 -1.69 -6.88
N VAL A 38 4.49 -2.52 -6.43
CA VAL A 38 3.30 -2.88 -7.22
C VAL A 38 2.13 -1.97 -6.89
N THR A 39 1.44 -1.48 -7.92
CA THR A 39 0.32 -0.55 -7.75
C THR A 39 -0.86 -0.92 -8.66
N TYR A 40 -2.09 -0.79 -8.18
CA TYR A 40 -3.29 -1.16 -8.97
C TYR A 40 -3.89 -0.01 -9.79
N SER A 41 -3.43 1.24 -9.61
CA SER A 41 -4.14 2.42 -10.13
C SER A 41 -3.26 3.67 -10.30
N LEU A 42 -2.05 3.51 -10.81
CA LEU A 42 -1.25 4.66 -11.26
C LEU A 42 -1.57 5.03 -12.71
N SER A 43 -1.53 6.33 -13.00
CA SER A 43 -1.47 6.84 -14.37
C SER A 43 -0.04 6.64 -14.91
N ARG A 44 0.11 6.53 -16.24
CA ARG A 44 1.45 6.47 -16.87
C ARG A 44 2.35 7.65 -16.48
N VAL A 45 1.76 8.81 -16.21
CA VAL A 45 2.48 10.00 -15.73
C VAL A 45 3.08 9.75 -14.35
N SER A 46 2.34 9.12 -13.43
CA SER A 46 2.85 8.81 -12.10
C SER A 46 3.95 7.75 -12.12
N GLU A 47 3.92 6.82 -13.07
CA GLU A 47 5.00 5.85 -13.28
C GLU A 47 6.28 6.54 -13.80
N LEU A 48 6.14 7.49 -14.72
CA LEU A 48 7.28 8.20 -15.33
C LEU A 48 8.03 9.10 -14.33
N ILE A 49 7.32 9.73 -13.40
CA ILE A 49 7.91 10.65 -12.42
C ILE A 49 8.36 9.96 -11.13
N SER A 50 8.05 8.67 -10.96
CA SER A 50 8.40 7.94 -9.74
C SER A 50 9.90 7.67 -9.67
N PRO A 51 10.60 8.03 -8.57
CA PRO A 51 12.02 7.74 -8.40
C PRO A 51 12.29 6.24 -8.14
N VAL A 52 11.24 5.46 -7.87
CA VAL A 52 11.30 4.00 -7.69
C VAL A 52 10.54 3.29 -8.79
N ARG A 53 11.00 2.09 -9.17
CA ARG A 53 10.35 1.26 -10.20
C ARG A 53 8.93 0.89 -9.74
N THR A 54 7.92 1.50 -10.34
CA THR A 54 6.52 1.14 -10.11
C THR A 54 6.02 0.20 -11.20
N VAL A 55 5.47 -0.94 -10.80
CA VAL A 55 4.87 -1.93 -11.72
C VAL A 55 3.36 -1.91 -11.53
N ARG A 56 2.64 -1.68 -12.63
CA ARG A 56 1.19 -1.65 -12.61
C ARG A 56 0.59 -3.04 -12.65
N LEU A 57 -0.29 -3.30 -11.70
CA LEU A 57 -1.13 -4.49 -11.65
C LEU A 57 -2.40 -4.29 -12.48
N THR A 58 -2.85 -5.38 -13.08
CA THR A 58 -3.92 -5.44 -14.09
C THR A 58 -5.28 -5.79 -13.49
N ARG A 59 -5.33 -6.17 -12.20
CA ARG A 59 -6.51 -6.71 -11.51
C ARG A 59 -6.95 -8.08 -12.04
N ASP A 60 -6.11 -8.71 -12.84
CA ASP A 60 -6.20 -10.13 -13.15
C ASP A 60 -5.31 -10.87 -12.16
N ARG A 61 -5.93 -11.71 -11.32
CA ARG A 61 -5.22 -12.39 -10.23
C ARG A 61 -4.05 -13.24 -10.74
N ALA A 62 -4.20 -13.92 -11.87
CA ALA A 62 -3.17 -14.82 -12.39
C ALA A 62 -1.97 -14.01 -12.91
N ARG A 63 -2.22 -12.97 -13.70
CA ARG A 63 -1.17 -12.08 -14.24
C ARG A 63 -0.48 -11.28 -13.15
N ASP A 64 -1.25 -10.78 -12.18
CA ASP A 64 -0.71 -10.04 -11.04
C ASP A 64 0.17 -10.96 -10.18
N ALA A 65 -0.23 -12.22 -10.00
CA ALA A 65 0.56 -13.20 -9.29
C ALA A 65 1.87 -13.54 -10.02
N GLU A 66 1.83 -13.76 -11.33
CA GLU A 66 3.02 -13.99 -12.15
C GLU A 66 4.01 -12.81 -12.07
N THR A 67 3.48 -11.59 -12.20
CA THR A 67 4.27 -10.37 -12.11
C THR A 67 4.94 -10.23 -10.75
N MET A 68 4.19 -10.43 -9.66
CA MET A 68 4.72 -10.34 -8.30
C MET A 68 5.76 -11.44 -8.02
N ARG A 69 5.55 -12.68 -8.48
CA ARG A 69 6.54 -13.76 -8.36
C ARG A 69 7.85 -13.41 -9.04
N ARG A 70 7.79 -12.87 -10.27
CA ARG A 70 8.99 -12.46 -11.00
C ARG A 70 9.75 -11.38 -10.23
N LEU A 71 9.05 -10.37 -9.72
CA LEU A 71 9.68 -9.30 -8.95
C LEU A 71 10.30 -9.81 -7.64
N LEU A 72 9.62 -10.72 -6.93
CA LEU A 72 10.14 -11.34 -5.71
C LEU A 72 11.37 -12.23 -5.99
N ALA A 73 11.45 -12.85 -7.16
CA ALA A 73 12.64 -13.59 -7.59
C ALA A 73 13.82 -12.65 -7.95
N GLU A 74 13.53 -11.44 -8.44
CA GLU A 74 14.54 -10.40 -8.71
C GLU A 74 15.04 -9.72 -7.42
N GLY A 75 14.22 -9.65 -6.37
CA GLY A 75 14.57 -9.04 -5.09
C GLY A 75 13.36 -8.61 -4.27
N ASP A 76 13.56 -7.67 -3.36
CA ASP A 76 12.50 -7.20 -2.46
C ASP A 76 11.40 -6.45 -3.20
N LEU A 77 10.17 -6.54 -2.71
CA LEU A 77 8.99 -5.95 -3.34
C LEU A 77 8.14 -5.18 -2.34
N ALA A 78 7.80 -3.93 -2.64
CA ALA A 78 6.84 -3.14 -1.89
C ALA A 78 5.41 -3.39 -2.37
N VAL A 79 4.50 -3.67 -1.43
CA VAL A 79 3.10 -3.98 -1.70
C VAL A 79 2.20 -3.16 -0.78
N CYS A 80 1.21 -2.48 -1.36
CA CYS A 80 0.13 -1.81 -0.65
C CYS A 80 -1.18 -2.64 -0.83
N PRO A 81 -1.48 -3.58 0.08
CA PRO A 81 -2.54 -4.58 -0.12
C PRO A 81 -3.97 -4.00 -0.05
N GLU A 82 -4.14 -2.77 0.41
CA GLU A 82 -5.40 -2.01 0.35
C GLU A 82 -5.86 -1.74 -1.09
N GLY A 83 -4.93 -1.68 -2.04
CA GLY A 83 -5.19 -1.45 -3.46
C GLY A 83 -5.69 -0.06 -3.84
N THR A 84 -5.74 0.86 -2.87
CA THR A 84 -6.00 2.30 -3.01
C THR A 84 -5.45 3.01 -1.77
N THR A 85 -5.10 4.29 -1.88
CA THR A 85 -4.76 5.08 -0.70
C THR A 85 -5.97 5.20 0.23
N CYS A 86 -5.77 5.22 1.54
CA CYS A 86 -6.73 5.51 2.61
C CYS A 86 -6.11 6.54 3.55
N ARG A 87 -6.87 7.58 3.92
CA ARG A 87 -6.40 8.67 4.80
C ARG A 87 -7.17 8.78 6.10
N GLU A 88 -8.18 7.95 6.27
CA GLU A 88 -8.95 7.86 7.50
C GLU A 88 -8.17 7.07 8.57
N PRO A 89 -8.53 7.18 9.86
CA PRO A 89 -7.91 6.43 10.95
C PRO A 89 -8.35 4.94 10.97
N TYR A 90 -8.52 4.35 9.80
CA TYR A 90 -8.83 2.94 9.61
C TYR A 90 -8.10 2.36 8.39
N LEU A 91 -7.87 1.05 8.41
CA LEU A 91 -7.30 0.30 7.30
C LEU A 91 -8.39 -0.42 6.50
N LEU A 92 -8.32 -0.31 5.18
CA LEU A 92 -9.14 -1.12 4.28
C LEU A 92 -8.73 -2.59 4.35
N ARG A 93 -9.61 -3.48 3.88
CA ARG A 93 -9.33 -4.92 3.79
C ARG A 93 -8.11 -5.19 2.91
N PHE A 94 -7.19 -6.01 3.41
CA PHE A 94 -6.00 -6.40 2.67
C PHE A 94 -6.28 -7.52 1.65
N SER A 95 -5.72 -7.39 0.45
CA SER A 95 -5.61 -8.50 -0.49
C SER A 95 -4.62 -9.55 0.03
N PRO A 96 -4.97 -10.85 0.03
CA PRO A 96 -4.07 -11.91 0.51
C PRO A 96 -2.94 -12.27 -0.46
N LEU A 97 -2.92 -11.68 -1.67
CA LEU A 97 -2.02 -12.11 -2.75
C LEU A 97 -0.54 -12.08 -2.34
N PHE A 98 -0.08 -11.08 -1.58
CA PHE A 98 1.31 -11.04 -1.14
C PHE A 98 1.67 -12.25 -0.25
N ALA A 99 0.75 -12.66 0.63
CA ALA A 99 0.96 -13.77 1.55
C ALA A 99 0.87 -15.14 0.85
N GLU A 100 0.34 -15.20 -0.36
CA GLU A 100 0.36 -16.41 -1.20
C GLU A 100 1.68 -16.59 -1.94
N LEU A 101 2.40 -15.51 -2.19
CA LEU A 101 3.51 -15.48 -3.14
C LEU A 101 4.88 -15.27 -2.48
N ALA A 102 4.91 -14.58 -1.34
CA ALA A 102 6.15 -14.24 -0.65
C ALA A 102 6.43 -15.22 0.47
N ASP A 103 7.65 -15.76 0.48
CA ASP A 103 8.17 -16.61 1.56
C ASP A 103 8.51 -15.79 2.80
N ALA A 104 8.95 -14.54 2.59
CA ALA A 104 9.26 -13.57 3.63
C ALA A 104 8.36 -12.34 3.50
N VAL A 105 7.70 -11.98 4.60
CA VAL A 105 6.82 -10.80 4.69
C VAL A 105 7.33 -9.90 5.80
N GLU A 106 7.48 -8.61 5.50
CA GLU A 106 7.91 -7.60 6.46
C GLU A 106 6.90 -6.45 6.50
N PRO A 107 6.03 -6.40 7.52
CA PRO A 107 5.08 -5.30 7.67
C PRO A 107 5.79 -3.99 8.03
N ALA A 108 5.42 -2.92 7.35
CA ALA A 108 5.91 -1.58 7.62
C ALA A 108 4.72 -0.59 7.68
N ALA A 109 4.47 -0.07 8.87
CA ALA A 109 3.41 0.91 9.11
C ALA A 109 3.85 2.28 8.60
N VAL A 110 2.99 2.92 7.83
CA VAL A 110 3.25 4.21 7.19
C VAL A 110 2.28 5.24 7.76
N ASP A 111 2.83 6.28 8.39
CA ASP A 111 2.09 7.43 8.91
C ASP A 111 2.53 8.70 8.16
N ALA A 112 1.63 9.20 7.31
CA ALA A 112 1.82 10.42 6.55
C ALA A 112 1.03 11.55 7.21
N ARG A 113 1.72 12.34 8.03
CA ARG A 113 1.15 13.53 8.70
C ARG A 113 1.42 14.75 7.84
N GLY A 114 0.53 14.97 6.87
CA GLY A 114 0.41 16.27 6.20
C GLY A 114 -0.51 17.16 7.03
N GLY A 115 -0.20 18.45 7.11
CA GLY A 115 -1.07 19.45 7.74
C GLY A 115 -2.39 19.64 6.98
N TRP A 116 -2.81 20.90 6.84
CA TRP A 116 -4.17 21.32 6.51
C TRP A 116 -4.65 20.94 5.10
N VAL A 117 -3.73 20.68 4.16
CA VAL A 117 -4.07 20.50 2.74
C VAL A 117 -3.89 19.04 2.34
N TYR A 118 -5.02 18.38 2.10
CA TYR A 118 -5.07 17.06 1.50
C TYR A 118 -5.44 17.20 0.02
N GLY A 119 -4.72 16.51 -0.86
CA GLY A 119 -5.14 16.29 -2.24
C GLY A 119 -6.35 15.36 -2.27
N THR A 120 -7.50 15.82 -1.79
CA THR A 120 -8.78 15.11 -1.89
C THR A 120 -9.45 15.55 -3.16
N THR A 121 -9.31 14.78 -4.22
CA THR A 121 -10.30 14.81 -5.28
C THR A 121 -10.59 13.39 -5.70
N ALA A 122 -11.76 12.89 -5.29
CA ALA A 122 -12.36 11.68 -5.85
C ALA A 122 -12.55 11.80 -7.38
N SER A 123 -12.53 13.04 -7.90
CA SER A 123 -12.70 13.44 -9.30
C SER A 123 -11.46 14.05 -9.99
N GLY A 124 -10.31 14.16 -9.31
CA GLY A 124 -9.14 14.91 -9.80
C GLY A 124 -7.91 14.06 -10.08
N HIS A 125 -6.88 14.70 -10.64
CA HIS A 125 -5.66 14.05 -11.08
C HIS A 125 -4.81 13.53 -9.90
N LYS A 126 -5.01 12.27 -9.49
CA LYS A 126 -4.28 11.59 -8.39
C LYS A 126 -2.76 11.72 -8.41
N TRP A 127 -2.14 11.96 -9.56
CA TRP A 127 -0.70 12.17 -9.68
C TRP A 127 -0.20 13.44 -8.97
N LEU A 128 -1.08 14.41 -8.68
CA LEU A 128 -0.75 15.61 -7.94
C LEU A 128 -0.58 15.37 -6.43
N ASP A 129 -0.95 14.19 -5.92
CA ASP A 129 -0.94 13.88 -4.50
C ASP A 129 0.42 14.11 -3.81
N PRO A 130 1.56 13.68 -4.39
CA PRO A 130 2.88 13.96 -3.82
C PRO A 130 3.21 15.46 -3.75
N VAL A 131 2.84 16.22 -4.79
CA VAL A 131 3.12 17.66 -4.87
C VAL A 131 2.33 18.41 -3.79
N VAL A 132 1.03 18.12 -3.67
CA VAL A 132 0.17 18.73 -2.66
C VAL A 132 0.64 18.36 -1.24
N PHE A 133 1.05 17.10 -1.03
CA PHE A 133 1.58 16.67 0.28
C PHE A 133 2.84 17.47 0.67
N LEU A 134 3.79 17.62 -0.26
CA LEU A 134 5.04 18.35 -0.04
C LEU A 134 4.86 19.86 0.10
N MET A 135 3.74 20.43 -0.37
CA MET A 135 3.39 21.84 -0.16
C MET A 135 2.86 22.15 1.24
N ASN A 136 2.60 21.14 2.08
CA ASN A 136 2.24 21.40 3.47
C ASN A 136 3.41 22.08 4.22
N PRO A 137 3.16 23.03 5.13
CA PRO A 137 4.21 23.79 5.80
C PRO A 137 5.09 22.96 6.75
N ALA A 138 4.59 21.80 7.21
CA ALA A 138 5.34 20.86 8.05
C ALA A 138 4.91 19.42 7.73
N PRO A 139 5.31 18.86 6.57
CA PRO A 139 4.98 17.49 6.22
C PRO A 139 5.87 16.56 7.03
N ALA A 140 5.26 15.64 7.78
CA ALA A 140 5.98 14.59 8.50
C ALA A 140 5.59 13.22 7.94
N TYR A 141 6.61 12.39 7.75
CA TYR A 141 6.44 11.07 7.18
C TYR A 141 7.21 10.06 8.01
N ARG A 142 6.51 9.09 8.60
CA ARG A 142 7.10 8.09 9.46
C ARG A 142 6.82 6.70 8.92
N ILE A 143 7.87 5.88 8.92
CA ILE A 143 7.78 4.45 8.64
C ILE A 143 8.23 3.70 9.89
N ALA A 144 7.41 2.76 10.35
CA ALA A 144 7.73 1.87 11.44
C ALA A 144 7.77 0.42 10.92
N PHE A 145 8.96 -0.17 10.87
CA PHE A 145 9.13 -1.58 10.54
C PHE A 145 8.76 -2.44 11.75
N LEU A 146 7.86 -3.39 11.55
CA LEU A 146 7.38 -4.30 12.60
C LEU A 146 8.22 -5.58 12.70
N GLY A 147 9.25 -5.70 11.87
CA GLY A 147 10.07 -6.90 11.73
C GLY A 147 9.42 -7.95 10.83
N ARG A 148 10.24 -8.89 10.36
CA ARG A 148 9.78 -9.98 9.51
C ARG A 148 8.81 -10.89 10.27
N LEU A 149 7.76 -11.35 9.60
CA LEU A 149 6.84 -12.32 10.19
C LEU A 149 7.59 -13.61 10.56
N PRO A 150 7.39 -14.13 11.77
CA PRO A 150 7.97 -15.40 12.17
C PRO A 150 7.28 -16.54 11.39
N THR A 151 8.01 -17.62 11.09
CA THR A 151 7.54 -18.72 10.22
C THR A 151 6.24 -19.34 10.72
N GLU A 152 6.03 -19.36 12.03
CA GLU A 152 4.85 -19.84 12.74
C GLU A 152 3.58 -19.07 12.38
N MET A 153 3.72 -17.85 11.83
CA MET A 153 2.63 -16.98 11.40
C MET A 153 2.55 -16.84 9.88
N THR A 154 3.15 -17.79 9.14
CA THR A 154 3.16 -17.81 7.68
C THR A 154 2.42 -19.04 7.15
N ARG A 155 2.29 -19.14 5.83
CA ARG A 155 1.71 -20.33 5.19
C ARG A 155 2.48 -21.61 5.48
N ALA A 156 3.77 -21.52 5.79
CA ALA A 156 4.60 -22.68 6.10
C ALA A 156 4.14 -23.42 7.37
N SER A 157 3.48 -22.74 8.30
CA SER A 157 2.91 -23.34 9.51
C SER A 157 1.42 -23.71 9.39
N GLY A 158 0.88 -23.70 8.15
CA GLY A 158 -0.51 -24.09 7.87
C GLY A 158 -1.52 -22.93 7.83
N TRP A 159 -1.09 -21.68 8.03
CA TRP A 159 -1.98 -20.53 7.90
C TRP A 159 -2.45 -20.34 6.46
N THR A 160 -3.71 -19.95 6.29
CA THR A 160 -4.20 -19.47 5.00
C THR A 160 -3.66 -18.07 4.72
N ALA A 161 -3.47 -17.72 3.44
CA ALA A 161 -3.03 -16.36 3.09
C ALA A 161 -3.99 -15.27 3.57
N ALA A 162 -5.29 -15.57 3.69
CA ALA A 162 -6.26 -14.65 4.25
C ALA A 162 -6.00 -14.39 5.74
N GLU A 163 -5.68 -15.41 6.53
CA GLU A 163 -5.33 -15.25 7.94
C GLU A 163 -4.03 -14.45 8.12
N VAL A 164 -3.01 -14.73 7.30
CA VAL A 164 -1.76 -13.95 7.29
C VAL A 164 -2.06 -12.49 6.96
N ALA A 165 -2.85 -12.22 5.91
CA ALA A 165 -3.19 -10.86 5.53
C ALA A 165 -3.98 -10.11 6.61
N ASN A 166 -4.97 -10.77 7.24
CA ASN A 166 -5.74 -10.18 8.34
C ASN A 166 -4.86 -9.92 9.57
N ARG A 167 -3.89 -10.80 9.84
CA ARG A 167 -2.94 -10.62 10.95
C ARG A 167 -2.01 -9.44 10.70
N VAL A 168 -1.46 -9.32 9.50
CA VAL A 168 -0.61 -8.20 9.09
C VAL A 168 -1.41 -6.88 9.15
N GLN A 169 -2.66 -6.88 8.66
CA GLN A 169 -3.56 -5.73 8.77
C GLN A 169 -3.71 -5.30 10.24
N ARG A 170 -3.97 -6.24 11.16
CA ARG A 170 -4.05 -5.94 12.60
C ARG A 170 -2.75 -5.38 13.16
N GLN A 171 -1.58 -5.97 12.86
CA GLN A 171 -0.30 -5.45 13.34
C GLN A 171 -0.05 -4.01 12.91
N LEU A 172 -0.35 -3.70 11.66
CA LEU A 172 -0.20 -2.36 11.11
C LEU A 172 -1.20 -1.38 11.72
N ALA A 173 -2.45 -1.82 11.93
CA ALA A 173 -3.47 -1.02 12.58
C ALA A 173 -3.09 -0.71 14.04
N ASP A 174 -2.67 -1.72 14.81
CA ASP A 174 -2.23 -1.56 16.20
C ASP A 174 -1.04 -0.59 16.30
N ALA A 175 -0.07 -0.69 15.38
CA ALA A 175 1.08 0.19 15.33
C ALA A 175 0.73 1.66 15.05
N LEU A 176 -0.38 1.90 14.35
CA LEU A 176 -0.88 3.23 13.99
C LEU A 176 -1.98 3.74 14.92
N GLY A 177 -2.54 2.88 15.78
CA GLY A 177 -3.75 3.17 16.55
C GLY A 177 -5.00 3.28 15.67
N PHE A 178 -5.08 2.53 14.58
CA PHE A 178 -6.17 2.56 13.61
C PHE A 178 -7.14 1.39 13.80
N GLU A 179 -8.35 1.52 13.24
CA GLU A 179 -9.31 0.43 13.18
C GLU A 179 -9.10 -0.47 11.95
N CYS A 180 -9.22 -1.78 12.12
CA CYS A 180 -9.28 -2.71 10.99
C CYS A 180 -10.70 -2.77 10.45
N THR A 181 -10.87 -2.59 9.14
CA THR A 181 -12.17 -2.74 8.48
C THR A 181 -12.18 -3.89 7.49
N GLY A 182 -13.37 -4.43 7.25
CA GLY A 182 -13.65 -5.32 6.11
C GLY A 182 -13.94 -4.57 4.80
N LEU A 183 -13.88 -3.23 4.82
CA LEU A 183 -14.24 -2.39 3.68
C LEU A 183 -13.26 -2.63 2.53
N THR A 184 -13.81 -2.95 1.38
CA THR A 184 -13.04 -3.02 0.16
C THR A 184 -12.82 -1.64 -0.42
N ARG A 185 -11.88 -1.55 -1.35
CA ARG A 185 -11.75 -0.40 -2.24
C ARG A 185 -13.10 0.03 -2.86
N ARG A 186 -13.91 -0.93 -3.32
CA ARG A 186 -15.22 -0.63 -3.96
C ARG A 186 -16.14 0.04 -2.97
N ASP A 187 -16.22 -0.49 -1.75
CA ASP A 187 -17.05 0.07 -0.68
C ASP A 187 -16.59 1.49 -0.34
N LYS A 188 -15.28 1.74 -0.25
CA LYS A 188 -14.73 3.08 -0.08
C LYS A 188 -15.22 4.05 -1.17
N TYR A 189 -15.12 3.68 -2.44
CA TYR A 189 -15.56 4.55 -3.54
C TYR A 189 -17.09 4.76 -3.54
N MET A 190 -17.87 3.75 -3.14
CA MET A 190 -19.32 3.88 -2.99
C MET A 190 -19.70 4.82 -1.85
N ILE A 191 -19.01 4.74 -0.71
CA ILE A 191 -19.22 5.66 0.44
C ILE A 191 -18.87 7.10 0.05
N LEU A 192 -17.74 7.30 -0.65
CA LEU A 192 -17.34 8.63 -1.12
C LEU A 192 -18.29 9.19 -2.16
N ALA A 193 -18.73 8.38 -3.13
CA ALA A 193 -19.70 8.79 -4.15
C ALA A 193 -21.10 9.02 -3.56
N GLY A 194 -21.47 8.32 -2.48
CA GLY A 194 -22.71 8.54 -1.74
C GLY A 194 -22.71 9.82 -0.90
N ASN A 195 -21.52 10.28 -0.46
CA ASN A 195 -21.35 11.56 0.22
C ASN A 195 -21.27 12.77 -0.74
N GLU A 196 -20.97 12.54 -2.03
CA GLU A 196 -21.16 13.56 -3.10
C GLU A 196 -22.65 13.63 -3.49
N GLY A 197 -23.47 14.02 -2.52
CA GLY A 197 -24.92 13.99 -2.57
C GLY A 197 -25.51 14.39 -3.92
N VAL A 198 -26.58 13.68 -4.25
CA VAL A 198 -27.73 14.17 -5.00
C VAL A 198 -27.95 15.64 -4.67
N LEU A 199 -27.34 16.55 -5.43
CA LEU A 199 -27.85 17.90 -5.60
C LEU A 199 -29.10 17.74 -6.46
N GLY A 200 -30.18 17.35 -5.77
CA GLY A 200 -31.51 17.31 -6.33
C GLY A 200 -31.79 18.69 -6.90
N HIS A 201 -31.85 18.76 -8.22
CA HIS A 201 -32.47 19.87 -8.89
C HIS A 201 -33.97 19.77 -8.60
N ARG A 202 -34.39 20.29 -7.44
CA ARG A 202 -35.76 20.77 -7.26
C ARG A 202 -35.88 22.05 -8.08
N GLY A 203 -36.09 21.89 -9.38
CA GLY A 203 -36.65 22.92 -10.24
C GLY A 203 -38.15 22.98 -10.00
N SER A 204 -38.57 24.01 -9.28
CA SER A 204 -39.97 24.39 -9.06
C SER A 204 -40.55 25.01 -10.34
N LYS A 205 -41.64 24.44 -10.87
CA LYS A 205 -42.94 25.07 -11.16
C LYS A 205 -43.81 24.15 -12.01
#